data_AF-A0A382QN49-F1
#
_entry.id   AF-A0A382QN49-F1
#
_cell.length_a   1.000
_cell.length_b   1.000
_cell.length_c   1.000
_cell.angle_alpha   90.00
_cell.angle_beta   90.00
_cell.angle_gamma   90.00
#
_symmetry.space_group_name_H-M   'P 1'
#
loop_
_entity.id
_entity.type
_entity.pdbx_description
1 polymer ?
#
loop_
_entity_poly.entity_id
_entity_poly.type
_entity_poly.pdbx_seq_one_letter_code
_entity_poly.pdbx_strand_id
1 'polypeptide(L)' 'MATVKKVLEEDFNLIYPLLEQLNSSQIKKDQWKKLFINHWCSEADYFGYFLIEQNKAVG' A
#
# COMPACT_ATOMS: atom_id res chain seq x y z
N MET A 1 -11.61 -15.29 -5.38
CA MET A 1 -12.58 -14.18 -5.23
C MET A 1 -11.81 -13.04 -4.62
N ALA A 2 -11.71 -11.96 -5.37
CA ALA A 2 -10.96 -10.79 -4.96
C ALA A 2 -11.79 -9.97 -3.96
N THR A 3 -11.13 -9.44 -2.93
CA THR A 3 -11.74 -8.63 -1.88
C THR A 3 -11.03 -7.29 -1.79
N VAL A 4 -11.79 -6.22 -1.60
CA VAL A 4 -11.22 -4.88 -1.35
C VAL A 4 -11.00 -4.71 0.14
N LYS A 5 -9.80 -4.30 0.55
CA LYS A 5 -9.43 -4.03 1.93
C LYS A 5 -8.86 -2.63 2.07
N LYS A 6 -9.08 -2.00 3.22
CA LYS A 6 -8.38 -0.77 3.61
C LYS A 6 -6.91 -1.09 3.81
N VAL A 7 -6.04 -0.16 3.39
CA VAL A 7 -4.59 -0.31 3.56
C VAL A 7 -4.15 0.32 4.87
N LEU A 8 -3.52 -0.46 5.73
CA LEU A 8 -2.84 -0.01 6.94
C LEU A 8 -1.31 0.10 6.71
N GLU A 9 -0.58 0.71 7.64
CA GLU A 9 0.89 0.78 7.54
C GLU A 9 1.53 -0.62 7.46
N GLU A 10 0.99 -1.58 8.22
CA GLU A 10 1.47 -2.96 8.26
C GLU A 10 1.36 -3.71 6.93
N ASP A 11 0.41 -3.31 6.08
CA ASP A 11 0.18 -3.91 4.76
C ASP A 11 1.23 -3.47 3.73
N PHE A 12 2.09 -2.49 4.04
CA PHE A 12 3.03 -1.92 3.08
C PHE A 12 3.89 -2.97 2.37
N ASN A 13 4.41 -3.95 3.10
CA ASN A 13 5.26 -4.99 2.51
C ASN A 13 4.50 -5.89 1.54
N LEU A 14 3.19 -6.09 1.75
CA LEU A 14 2.34 -6.86 0.85
C LEU A 14 2.06 -6.11 -0.46
N ILE A 15 1.94 -4.78 -0.39
CA ILE A 15 1.56 -3.91 -1.50
C ILE A 15 2.77 -3.43 -2.31
N TYR A 16 3.93 -3.29 -1.67
CA TYR A 16 5.15 -2.76 -2.29
C TYR A 16 5.51 -3.39 -3.66
N PRO A 17 5.38 -4.71 -3.88
CA PRO A 17 5.63 -5.29 -5.21
C PRO A 17 4.78 -4.69 -6.34
N LEU A 18 3.55 -4.28 -6.07
CA LEU A 18 2.69 -3.60 -7.06
C LEU A 18 3.16 -2.17 -7.31
N LEU A 19 3.54 -1.45 -6.25
CA LEU A 19 4.06 -0.08 -6.37
C LEU A 19 5.39 -0.04 -7.14
N GLU A 20 6.22 -1.05 -6.94
CA GLU A 20 7.47 -1.25 -7.68
C GLU A 20 7.20 -1.52 -9.17
N GLN A 21 6.16 -2.28 -9.51
CA GLN A 21 5.74 -2.49 -10.90
C GLN A 21 5.25 -1.20 -11.59
N LEU A 22 4.56 -0.32 -10.84
CA LEU A 22 4.10 0.97 -11.37
C LEU A 22 5.23 1.94 -11.66
N ASN A 23 6.38 1.77 -11.01
CA ASN A 23 7.46 2.75 -11.06
C ASN A 23 8.79 2.10 -11.45
N SER A 24 9.19 2.31 -12.70
CA SER A 24 10.31 1.62 -13.34
C SER A 24 11.72 2.02 -12.87
N SER A 25 11.89 2.80 -11.78
CA SER A 25 13.16 2.92 -10.98
C SER A 25 13.28 4.17 -10.09
N GLN A 26 12.39 5.16 -10.20
CA GLN A 26 12.72 6.51 -9.68
C GLN A 26 12.44 6.72 -8.18
N ILE A 27 11.50 5.97 -7.58
CA ILE A 27 11.10 6.15 -6.18
C ILE A 27 11.59 4.96 -5.38
N LYS A 28 12.37 5.24 -4.34
CA LYS A 28 12.91 4.22 -3.44
C LYS A 28 11.81 3.68 -2.52
N LYS A 29 11.97 2.44 -2.04
CA LYS A 29 11.05 1.81 -1.07
C LYS A 29 10.70 2.70 0.12
N ASP A 30 11.68 3.37 0.72
CA ASP A 30 11.45 4.26 1.87
C ASP A 30 10.62 5.50 1.51
N GLN A 31 10.69 5.97 0.27
CA GLN A 31 9.84 7.07 -0.19
C GLN A 31 8.39 6.60 -0.40
N TRP A 32 8.20 5.39 -0.94
CA TRP A 32 6.87 4.79 -1.01
C TRP A 32 6.24 4.59 0.37
N LYS A 33 7.04 4.16 1.36
CA LYS A 33 6.55 3.97 2.73
C LYS A 33 5.97 5.26 3.33
N LYS A 34 6.43 6.44 2.91
CA LYS A 34 5.92 7.73 3.41
C LYS A 34 4.45 7.97 3.09
N LEU A 35 3.88 7.30 2.07
CA LEU A 35 2.45 7.40 1.78
C LEU A 35 1.58 6.69 2.81
N PHE A 36 2.17 5.76 3.57
CA PHE A 36 1.51 4.95 4.60
C PHE A 36 1.78 5.48 6.01
N ILE A 37 2.10 6.77 6.12
CA ILE A 37 2.33 7.46 7.39
C ILE A 37 1.26 8.54 7.53
N ASN A 38 0.66 8.61 8.71
CA ASN A 38 -0.30 9.65 9.02
C ASN A 38 0.41 10.96 9.35
N HIS A 39 0.66 11.78 8.32
CA HIS A 39 1.34 13.08 8.47
C HIS A 39 0.45 14.16 9.10
N TRP A 40 -0.87 13.97 9.10
CA TRP A 40 -1.84 15.00 9.49
C TRP A 40 -2.53 14.73 10.81
N CYS A 41 -2.08 13.73 11.58
CA CYS A 41 -2.79 13.23 12.77
C CYS A 41 -4.30 13.04 12.50
N SER A 42 -4.62 12.57 11.29
CA SER A 42 -6.00 12.28 10.90
C SER A 42 -6.55 11.14 11.75
N GLU A 43 -7.85 11.17 12.03
CA GLU A 43 -8.55 10.04 12.66
C GLU A 43 -8.65 8.83 11.72
N ALA A 44 -8.43 9.03 10.41
CA ALA A 44 -8.34 7.94 9.45
C ALA A 44 -7.03 7.17 9.62
N ASP A 45 -7.14 5.89 9.95
CA ASP A 45 -6.05 4.94 10.17
C ASP A 45 -5.59 4.20 8.89
N TYR A 46 -6.14 4.58 7.74
CA TYR A 46 -5.91 3.91 6.46
C TYR A 46 -5.52 4.87 5.35
N PHE A 47 -4.71 4.37 4.41
CA PHE A 47 -4.02 5.17 3.38
C PHE A 47 -4.50 4.88 1.95
N GLY A 48 -5.57 4.12 1.82
CA GLY A 48 -6.17 3.72 0.54
C GLY A 48 -6.87 2.38 0.64
N TYR A 49 -7.10 1.79 -0.53
CA TYR A 49 -7.66 0.46 -0.67
C TYR A 49 -6.78 -0.39 -1.58
N PHE A 50 -6.74 -1.69 -1.31
CA PHE A 50 -6.08 -2.67 -2.16
C PHE A 50 -6.99 -3.86 -2.43
N LEU A 51 -6.77 -4.51 -3.56
CA LEU A 51 -7.45 -5.73 -3.97
C LEU A 51 -6.58 -6.93 -3.57
N ILE A 52 -7.15 -7.83 -2.78
CA ILE A 52 -6.49 -9.07 -2.35
C ILE A 52 -7.18 -10.29 -2.96
N GLU A 53 -6.37 -11.21 -3.50
CA GLU A 53 -6.83 -12.53 -3.93
C GLU A 53 -5.83 -13.59 -3.45
N GLN A 54 -6.33 -14.64 -2.79
CA GLN A 54 -5.50 -15.76 -2.29
C GLN A 54 -4.27 -15.30 -1.47
N ASN A 55 -4.46 -14.33 -0.55
CA ASN A 55 -3.42 -13.70 0.26
C ASN A 55 -2.33 -12.93 -0.52
N LYS A 56 -2.59 -12.56 -1.78
CA LYS A 56 -1.71 -11.75 -2.60
C LYS A 56 -2.39 -10.43 -2.95
N ALA A 57 -1.70 -9.30 -2.76
CA ALA A 57 -2.15 -8.03 -3.31
C ALA A 57 -2.02 -8.07 -4.84
N VAL A 58 -3.08 -7.70 -5.54
CA VAL A 58 -3.17 -7.78 -7.00
C VAL A 58 -3.59 -6.45 -7.66
N GLY A 59 -3.99 -5.44 -6.89
CA GLY A 59 -4.39 -4.12 -7.38
C GLY A 59 -4.67 -3.14 -6.27
#